data_AF-A0A0P6Y4Y7-F1
#
_entry.id   AF-A0A0P6Y4Y7-F1
#
_cell.length_a   1.000
_cell.length_b   1.000
_cell.length_c   1.000
_cell.angle_alpha   90.00
_cell.angle_beta   90.00
_cell.angle_gamma   90.00
#
_symmetry.space_group_name_H-M   'P 1'
#
loop_
_entity.id
_entity.type
_entity.pdbx_description
1 polymer ?
#
loop_
_entity_poly.entity_id
_entity_poly.type
_entity_poly.pdbx_seq_one_letter_code
_entity_poly.pdbx_strand_id
1 'polypeptide(L)'
;MIILNIGILAKSKGLSIQDLADKAEISYNTAKGLYRGYTTRIDLPILDKVCTILGVSPGDLLTQIADDDIHAGYQTMAKLRIKELAQQHGITTAAELAREAKIGQTTAYKLWDGSTYQPNIDTLIAIADVLGVKIDDLIIYE
;
A
#
# COMPACT_ATOMS: atom_id res chain seq x y z
N MET A 1 4.73 -9.24 -12.55
CA MET A 1 3.66 -8.33 -13.05
C MET A 1 4.15 -6.86 -13.13
N ILE A 2 3.58 -6.00 -13.98
CA ILE A 2 3.82 -4.54 -13.98
C ILE A 2 2.66 -3.83 -13.30
N ILE A 3 2.95 -2.87 -12.42
CA ILE A 3 1.98 -2.02 -11.72
C ILE A 3 2.24 -0.53 -11.99
N LEU A 4 1.22 0.30 -11.74
CA LEU A 4 1.25 1.76 -11.93
C LEU A 4 1.21 2.48 -10.57
N ASN A 5 2.24 3.25 -10.27
CA ASN A 5 2.37 4.01 -9.01
C ASN A 5 1.85 5.45 -9.08
N ILE A 6 0.94 5.72 -10.03
CA ILE A 6 0.43 7.07 -10.34
C ILE A 6 -0.16 7.75 -9.10
N GLY A 7 -0.94 7.02 -8.29
CA GLY A 7 -1.57 7.55 -7.09
C GLY A 7 -0.59 8.05 -6.04
N ILE A 8 0.54 7.35 -5.86
CA ILE A 8 1.56 7.69 -4.87
C ILE A 8 2.20 9.03 -5.24
N LEU A 9 2.61 9.15 -6.50
CA LEU A 9 3.24 10.34 -7.05
C LEU A 9 2.28 11.53 -7.16
N ALA A 10 1.00 11.26 -7.43
CA ALA A 10 -0.03 12.29 -7.40
C ALA A 10 -0.25 12.84 -5.98
N LYS A 11 -0.35 11.95 -4.97
CA LYS A 11 -0.49 12.35 -3.56
C LYS A 11 0.69 13.16 -3.06
N SER A 12 1.93 12.74 -3.36
CA SER A 12 3.13 13.47 -2.93
C SER A 12 3.21 14.89 -3.52
N LYS A 13 2.50 15.14 -4.63
CA LYS A 13 2.34 16.45 -5.27
C LYS A 13 1.04 17.16 -4.91
N GLY A 14 0.29 16.65 -3.93
CA GLY A 14 -0.96 17.25 -3.46
C GLY A 14 -2.12 17.17 -4.45
N LEU A 15 -2.07 16.27 -5.44
CA LEU A 15 -3.12 16.10 -6.44
C LEU A 15 -4.17 15.09 -5.97
N SER A 16 -5.43 15.48 -6.04
CA SER A 16 -6.58 14.58 -5.83
C SER A 16 -6.87 13.75 -7.08
N ILE A 17 -7.79 12.78 -6.95
CA ILE A 17 -8.31 12.01 -8.08
C ILE A 17 -9.00 12.95 -9.09
N GLN A 18 -9.71 13.97 -8.60
CA GLN A 18 -10.39 14.94 -9.44
C GLN A 18 -9.38 15.80 -10.20
N ASP A 19 -8.33 16.28 -9.53
CA ASP A 19 -7.25 17.04 -10.19
C ASP A 19 -6.57 16.21 -11.29
N LEU A 20 -6.36 14.91 -11.04
CA LEU A 20 -5.79 14.01 -12.04
C LEU A 20 -6.73 13.83 -13.24
N ALA A 21 -8.04 13.67 -12.99
CA ALA A 21 -9.04 13.53 -14.05
C ALA A 21 -9.09 14.78 -14.94
N ASP A 22 -9.17 15.95 -14.31
CA ASP A 22 -9.32 17.22 -15.00
C ASP A 22 -8.04 17.58 -15.78
N LYS A 23 -6.85 17.40 -15.16
CA LYS A 23 -5.58 17.73 -15.82
C LYS A 23 -5.19 16.75 -16.92
N ALA A 24 -5.52 15.47 -16.77
CA ALA A 24 -5.23 14.45 -17.80
C ALA A 24 -6.34 14.35 -18.87
N GLU A 25 -7.44 15.09 -18.69
CA GLU A 25 -8.63 15.05 -19.55
C GLU A 25 -9.17 13.62 -19.72
N ILE A 26 -9.29 12.89 -18.62
CA ILE A 26 -9.81 11.52 -18.59
C ILE A 26 -11.05 11.45 -17.70
N SER A 27 -11.85 10.40 -17.88
CA SER A 27 -13.00 10.20 -16.99
C SER A 27 -12.55 10.04 -15.54
N TYR A 28 -13.36 10.53 -14.59
CA TYR A 28 -13.10 10.34 -13.16
C TYR A 28 -12.91 8.85 -12.80
N ASN A 29 -13.65 7.95 -13.44
CA ASN A 29 -13.51 6.51 -13.21
C ASN A 29 -12.15 5.97 -13.68
N THR A 30 -11.66 6.45 -14.84
CA THR A 30 -10.32 6.13 -15.34
C THR A 30 -9.26 6.67 -14.39
N ALA A 31 -9.36 7.95 -14.01
CA ALA A 31 -8.46 8.58 -13.06
C ALA A 31 -8.45 7.83 -11.72
N LYS A 32 -9.61 7.46 -11.19
CA LYS A 32 -9.75 6.67 -9.97
C LYS A 32 -9.06 5.31 -10.09
N GLY A 33 -9.20 4.61 -11.22
CA GLY A 33 -8.53 3.34 -11.47
C GLY A 33 -7.00 3.46 -11.49
N LEU A 34 -6.49 4.47 -12.20
CA LEU A 34 -5.06 4.80 -12.28
C LEU A 34 -4.48 5.23 -10.94
N TYR A 35 -5.19 6.11 -10.23
CA TYR A 35 -4.79 6.66 -8.94
C TYR A 35 -4.80 5.59 -7.84
N ARG A 36 -5.72 4.62 -7.94
CA ARG A 36 -5.78 3.52 -6.99
C ARG A 36 -4.77 2.42 -7.35
N GLY A 37 -4.47 2.21 -8.64
CA GLY A 37 -3.55 1.16 -9.09
C GLY A 37 -4.25 -0.14 -9.48
N TYR A 38 -5.59 -0.14 -9.67
CA TYR A 38 -6.32 -1.31 -10.21
C TYR A 38 -6.10 -1.50 -11.72
N THR A 39 -5.60 -0.47 -12.39
CA THR A 39 -5.45 -0.46 -13.85
C THR A 39 -4.13 -1.10 -14.26
N THR A 40 -4.20 -2.19 -15.03
CA THR A 40 -3.03 -2.88 -15.60
C THR A 40 -2.74 -2.48 -17.04
N ARG A 41 -3.63 -1.71 -17.66
CA ARG A 41 -3.51 -1.24 -19.05
C ARG A 41 -3.65 0.27 -19.09
N ILE A 42 -2.63 0.93 -19.61
CA ILE A 42 -2.62 2.36 -19.88
C ILE A 42 -2.11 2.54 -21.31
N ASP A 43 -2.73 3.43 -22.07
CA ASP A 43 -2.22 3.78 -23.39
C ASP A 43 -1.10 4.83 -23.26
N LEU A 44 -0.24 4.92 -24.28
CA LEU A 44 0.89 5.84 -24.27
C LEU A 44 0.46 7.32 -24.18
N PRO A 45 -0.64 7.77 -24.84
CA PRO A 45 -1.09 9.15 -24.68
C PRO A 45 -1.48 9.51 -23.25
N ILE A 46 -2.21 8.66 -22.53
CA ILE A 46 -2.56 8.93 -21.12
C ILE A 46 -1.30 8.85 -20.26
N LEU A 47 -0.39 7.91 -20.52
CA LEU A 47 0.88 7.82 -19.81
C LEU A 47 1.71 9.11 -19.94
N ASP A 48 1.83 9.64 -21.15
CA ASP A 48 2.57 10.89 -21.43
C ASP A 48 1.94 12.11 -20.74
N LYS A 49 0.60 12.22 -20.76
CA LYS A 49 -0.13 13.26 -20.01
C LYS A 49 0.15 13.17 -18.52
N VAL A 50 0.08 11.96 -17.94
CA VAL A 50 0.33 11.74 -16.52
C VAL A 50 1.79 12.07 -16.16
N CYS A 51 2.77 11.66 -16.97
CA CYS A 51 4.17 12.04 -16.83
C CYS A 51 4.32 13.57 -16.81
N THR A 52 3.66 14.28 -17.72
CA THR A 52 3.72 15.75 -17.83
C THR A 52 3.12 16.43 -16.60
N ILE A 53 1.95 15.99 -16.14
CA ILE A 53 1.25 16.55 -14.97
C ILE A 53 2.09 16.36 -13.70
N LEU A 54 2.70 15.19 -13.57
CA LEU A 54 3.50 14.84 -12.41
C LEU A 54 4.95 15.32 -12.54
N GLY A 55 5.42 15.72 -13.71
CA GLY A 55 6.82 16.09 -13.94
C GLY A 55 7.78 14.94 -13.66
N VAL A 56 7.45 13.73 -14.14
CA VAL A 56 8.23 12.51 -13.94
C VAL A 56 8.41 11.77 -15.26
N SER A 57 9.31 10.78 -15.29
CA SER A 57 9.50 9.90 -16.43
C SER A 57 8.55 8.68 -16.36
N PRO A 58 8.28 7.99 -17.48
CA PRO A 58 7.51 6.75 -17.47
C PRO A 58 8.09 5.67 -16.54
N GLY A 59 9.41 5.64 -16.36
CA GLY A 59 10.09 4.70 -15.47
C GLY A 59 9.76 4.91 -13.99
N ASP A 60 9.37 6.12 -13.60
CA ASP A 60 8.93 6.42 -12.23
C ASP A 60 7.48 5.95 -11.99
N LEU A 61 6.67 5.86 -13.06
CA LEU A 61 5.28 5.43 -12.98
C LEU A 61 5.11 3.90 -13.00
N LEU A 62 6.03 3.20 -13.67
CA LEU A 62 5.95 1.77 -13.96
C LEU A 62 6.88 1.00 -13.02
N THR A 63 6.33 0.04 -12.27
CA THR A 63 7.15 -0.83 -11.41
C THR A 63 6.92 -2.29 -11.78
N GLN A 64 8.01 -3.00 -12.02
CA GLN A 64 7.99 -4.44 -12.19
C GLN A 64 8.11 -5.11 -10.83
N ILE A 65 7.14 -5.96 -10.52
CA ILE A 65 7.08 -6.74 -9.27
C ILE A 65 7.10 -8.23 -9.60
N ALA A 66 7.57 -9.06 -8.66
CA ALA A 66 7.46 -10.51 -8.78
C ALA A 66 5.99 -10.93 -8.71
N ASP A 67 5.64 -12.07 -9.29
CA ASP A 67 4.25 -12.55 -9.31
C ASP A 67 3.75 -12.97 -7.91
N ASP A 68 4.64 -13.14 -6.95
CA ASP A 68 4.30 -13.40 -5.55
C ASP A 68 4.00 -12.10 -4.77
N ASP A 69 4.34 -10.93 -5.34
CA ASP A 69 4.21 -9.59 -4.72
C ASP A 69 2.91 -8.85 -5.14
N ILE A 70 1.82 -9.58 -5.44
CA ILE A 70 0.56 -9.07 -6.04
C ILE A 70 -0.07 -7.88 -5.28
N HIS A 71 0.34 -7.62 -4.05
CA HIS A 71 -0.23 -6.58 -3.21
C HIS A 71 0.43 -5.19 -3.36
N ALA A 72 1.47 -5.06 -4.21
CA ALA A 72 2.21 -3.80 -4.39
C ALA A 72 1.47 -2.69 -5.16
N GLY A 73 0.33 -2.99 -5.81
CA GLY A 73 -0.46 -1.97 -6.54
C GLY A 73 -1.20 -0.96 -5.66
N TYR A 74 -1.16 -1.12 -4.34
CA TYR A 74 -1.79 -0.25 -3.34
C TYR A 74 -0.83 0.08 -2.22
N GLN A 75 0.12 1.00 -2.43
CA GLN A 75 1.00 1.40 -1.33
C GLN A 75 0.95 2.89 -1.06
N THR A 76 0.33 3.23 0.06
CA THR A 76 0.93 4.20 0.98
C THR A 76 2.36 3.73 1.23
N MET A 77 3.34 4.63 1.19
CA MET A 77 4.76 4.36 1.48
C MET A 77 4.98 3.96 2.94
N ALA A 78 4.27 2.92 3.39
CA ALA A 78 4.01 2.59 4.78
C ALA A 78 4.10 1.07 4.89
N LYS A 79 5.21 0.58 5.43
CA LYS A 79 5.45 -0.83 5.71
C LYS A 79 5.08 -1.15 7.15
N LEU A 80 4.48 -2.32 7.38
CA LEU A 80 4.20 -2.79 8.73
C LEU A 80 5.45 -3.49 9.31
N ARG A 81 5.82 -3.12 10.53
CA ARG A 81 6.95 -3.73 11.28
C ARG A 81 6.49 -4.65 12.40
N ILE A 82 5.32 -5.26 12.23
CA ILE A 82 4.65 -6.09 13.25
C ILE A 82 5.54 -7.24 13.73
N LYS A 83 6.22 -7.93 12.80
CA LYS A 83 7.12 -9.05 13.15
C LYS A 83 8.26 -8.63 14.07
N GLU A 84 8.94 -7.53 13.75
CA GLU A 84 10.06 -7.04 14.54
C GLU A 84 9.63 -6.63 15.95
N LEU A 85 8.51 -5.91 16.05
CA LEU A 85 7.95 -5.52 17.34
C LEU A 85 7.45 -6.71 18.15
N ALA A 86 6.80 -7.68 17.51
CA ALA A 86 6.36 -8.90 18.17
C ALA A 86 7.52 -9.70 18.77
N GLN A 87 8.60 -9.85 18.01
CA GLN A 87 9.80 -10.56 18.48
C GLN A 87 10.49 -9.83 19.64
N GLN A 88 10.50 -8.50 19.64
CA GLN A 88 11.02 -7.71 20.77
C GLN A 88 10.21 -7.91 22.06
N HIS A 89 8.92 -8.20 21.93
CA HIS A 89 7.99 -8.42 23.05
C HIS A 89 7.81 -9.92 23.39
N GLY A 90 8.66 -10.79 22.84
CA GLY A 90 8.69 -12.22 23.17
C GLY A 90 7.72 -13.10 22.38
N ILE A 91 6.97 -12.53 21.43
CA ILE A 91 6.12 -13.29 20.50
C ILE A 91 6.99 -13.71 19.32
N THR A 92 7.21 -15.01 19.16
CA THR A 92 8.18 -15.53 18.17
C THR A 92 7.54 -16.04 16.89
N THR A 93 6.22 -16.26 16.90
CA THR A 93 5.49 -16.85 15.77
C THR A 93 4.19 -16.09 15.46
N ALA A 94 3.78 -16.11 14.18
CA ALA A 94 2.51 -15.53 13.75
C ALA A 94 1.29 -16.21 14.39
N ALA A 95 1.38 -17.52 14.67
CA ALA A 95 0.31 -18.26 15.34
C ALA A 95 0.13 -17.83 16.80
N GLU A 96 1.24 -17.53 17.49
CA GLU A 96 1.23 -16.97 18.83
C GLU A 96 0.62 -15.55 18.83
N LEU A 97 1.04 -14.70 17.89
CA LEU A 97 0.43 -13.37 17.71
C LEU A 97 -1.08 -13.47 17.45
N ALA A 98 -1.52 -14.43 16.62
CA ALA A 98 -2.93 -14.64 16.34
C ALA A 98 -3.73 -14.96 17.61
N ARG A 99 -3.17 -15.82 18.46
CA ARG A 99 -3.79 -16.24 19.71
C ARG A 99 -3.89 -15.09 20.71
N GLU A 100 -2.80 -14.36 20.91
CA GLU A 100 -2.74 -13.26 21.86
C GLU A 100 -3.62 -12.08 21.42
N ALA A 101 -3.55 -11.70 20.14
CA ALA A 101 -4.36 -10.60 19.58
C ALA A 101 -5.81 -11.01 19.26
N LYS A 102 -6.17 -12.29 19.44
CA LYS A 102 -7.50 -12.85 19.11
C LYS A 102 -7.93 -12.56 17.67
N ILE A 103 -6.99 -12.61 16.74
CA ILE A 103 -7.23 -12.42 15.31
C ILE A 103 -7.16 -13.75 14.57
N GLY A 104 -7.79 -13.82 13.40
CA GLY A 104 -7.72 -15.01 12.56
C GLY A 104 -6.27 -15.36 12.18
N GLN A 105 -5.91 -16.65 12.23
CA GLN A 105 -4.54 -17.08 11.92
C GLN A 105 -4.08 -16.61 10.52
N THR A 106 -4.93 -16.75 9.51
CA THR A 106 -4.62 -16.27 8.16
C THR A 106 -4.29 -14.77 8.12
N THR A 107 -4.97 -13.96 8.93
CA THR A 107 -4.70 -12.52 9.06
C THR A 107 -3.36 -12.28 9.73
N ALA A 108 -3.05 -13.00 10.81
CA ALA A 108 -1.78 -12.87 11.51
C ALA A 108 -0.58 -13.24 10.60
N TYR A 109 -0.68 -14.34 9.84
CA TYR A 109 0.38 -14.75 8.91
C TYR A 109 0.67 -13.67 7.86
N LYS A 110 -0.37 -13.09 7.26
CA LYS A 110 -0.23 -12.03 6.25
C LYS A 110 0.22 -10.67 6.80
N LEU A 111 0.10 -10.46 8.11
CA LEU A 111 0.61 -9.25 8.77
C LEU A 111 2.05 -9.44 9.25
N TRP A 112 2.40 -10.67 9.58
CA TRP A 112 3.73 -11.07 10.02
C TRP A 112 4.77 -11.05 8.91
N ASP A 113 4.38 -11.47 7.71
CA ASP A 113 5.23 -11.42 6.52
C ASP A 113 5.24 -10.03 5.85
N GLY A 114 4.36 -9.11 6.28
CA GLY A 114 4.20 -7.79 5.67
C GLY A 114 3.46 -7.82 4.33
N SER A 115 2.80 -8.94 3.98
CA SER A 115 2.08 -9.10 2.72
C SER A 115 0.72 -8.39 2.69
N THR A 116 0.19 -7.99 3.86
CA THR A 116 -1.06 -7.21 3.99
C THR A 116 -0.80 -5.72 4.03
N TYR A 117 -1.35 -5.00 3.05
CA TYR A 117 -1.24 -3.54 2.90
C TYR A 117 -2.49 -2.77 3.31
N GLN A 118 -3.59 -3.46 3.64
CA GLN A 118 -4.80 -2.86 4.22
C GLN A 118 -5.31 -3.70 5.40
N PRO A 119 -4.63 -3.67 6.55
CA PRO A 119 -5.17 -4.25 7.78
C PRO A 119 -6.45 -3.52 8.18
N ASN A 120 -7.40 -4.24 8.81
CA ASN A 120 -8.49 -3.57 9.53
C ASN A 120 -7.89 -2.77 10.70
N ILE A 121 -8.38 -1.57 10.96
CA ILE A 121 -8.00 -0.74 12.09
C ILE A 121 -8.18 -1.49 13.42
N ASP A 122 -9.25 -2.29 13.56
CA ASP A 122 -9.49 -3.10 14.77
C ASP A 122 -8.40 -4.15 14.97
N THR A 123 -7.87 -4.70 13.86
CA THR A 123 -6.76 -5.66 13.89
C THR A 123 -5.46 -4.98 14.29
N LEU A 124 -5.21 -3.76 13.83
CA LEU A 124 -4.04 -2.99 14.25
C LEU A 124 -4.11 -2.59 15.72
N ILE A 125 -5.28 -2.19 16.21
CA ILE A 125 -5.52 -1.91 17.64
C ILE A 125 -5.21 -3.14 18.48
N ALA A 126 -5.78 -4.29 18.14
CA ALA A 126 -5.58 -5.52 18.90
C ALA A 126 -4.10 -5.95 18.95
N ILE A 127 -3.36 -5.78 17.84
CA ILE A 127 -1.93 -6.06 17.80
C ILE A 127 -1.15 -5.03 18.63
N ALA A 128 -1.46 -3.73 18.50
CA ALA A 128 -0.81 -2.67 19.27
C ALA A 128 -0.98 -2.90 20.79
N ASP A 129 -2.19 -3.28 21.22
CA ASP A 129 -2.51 -3.56 22.62
C ASP A 129 -1.70 -4.74 23.19
N VAL A 130 -1.59 -5.83 22.42
CA VAL A 130 -0.80 -7.01 22.82
C VAL A 130 0.69 -6.69 22.89
N LEU A 131 1.17 -5.87 21.97
CA LEU A 131 2.58 -5.46 21.91
C LEU A 131 2.90 -4.30 22.86
N GLY A 132 1.90 -3.66 23.48
CA GLY A 132 2.10 -2.52 24.37
C GLY A 132 2.66 -1.28 23.66
N VAL A 133 2.42 -1.14 22.36
CA VAL A 133 2.92 -0.04 21.52
C VAL A 133 1.77 0.80 20.98
N LYS A 134 2.06 1.98 20.41
CA LYS A 134 1.03 2.74 19.68
C LYS A 134 0.82 2.16 18.29
N ILE A 135 -0.36 2.39 17.73
CA ILE A 135 -0.68 1.98 16.34
C ILE A 135 0.32 2.60 15.36
N ASP A 136 0.70 3.86 15.58
CA ASP A 136 1.69 4.57 14.75
C ASP A 136 3.06 3.88 14.77
N ASP A 137 3.42 3.22 15.87
CA ASP A 137 4.70 2.49 15.98
C ASP A 137 4.69 1.23 15.10
N LEU A 138 3.52 0.70 14.73
CA LEU A 138 3.41 -0.46 13.84
C LEU A 138 3.74 -0.13 12.38
N ILE A 139 3.80 1.16 12.03
CA ILE A 139 3.94 1.65 10.66
C ILE A 139 5.30 2.33 10.48
N ILE A 140 6.04 1.92 9.45
CA ILE A 140 7.26 2.60 8.99
C ILE A 140 6.92 3.33 7.70
N TYR A 141 7.17 4.63 7.65
CA TYR A 141 7.10 5.39 6.42
C TYR A 141 8.43 5.29 5.66
N GLU A 142 8.42 4.78 4.43
CA GLU A 142 9.60 4.70 3.53
C GLU A 142 9.60 5.79 2.46
#